data_AF-A0A969T1J5-F1
#
_entry.id   AF-A0A969T1J5-F1
#
_cell.length_a   1.000
_cell.length_b   1.000
_cell.length_c   1.000
_cell.angle_alpha   90.00
_cell.angle_beta   90.00
_cell.angle_gamma   90.00
#
_symmetry.space_group_name_H-M   'P 1'
#
loop_
_entity.id
_entity.type
_entity.pdbx_description
1 polymer ?
#
loop_
_entity_poly.entity_id
_entity_poly.type
_entity_poly.pdbx_seq_one_letter_code
_entity_poly.pdbx_strand_id
1 'polypeptide(L)' 'MQERLEQDLQQGLQQGREEERRILALDFLREGIALEVIARAMGLSIAQIQQQATMPQNPRNA' A
#
# COMPACT_ATOMS: atom_id res chain seq x y z
N MET A 1 -26.51 15.46 4.43
CA MET A 1 -25.23 16.11 4.05
C MET A 1 -24.05 15.56 4.86
N GLN A 2 -24.19 15.36 6.18
CA GLN A 2 -23.12 14.77 7.02
C GLN A 2 -22.68 13.38 6.57
N GLU A 3 -23.61 12.47 6.23
CA GLU A 3 -23.28 11.11 5.81
C GLU A 3 -22.38 11.03 4.55
N ARG A 4 -22.50 11.98 3.62
CA ARG A 4 -21.63 12.04 2.43
C ARG A 4 -20.19 12.40 2.79
N LEU A 5 -20.02 13.35 3.71
CA LEU A 5 -18.69 13.78 4.18
C LEU A 5 -18.00 12.65 4.95
N GLU A 6 -18.75 11.92 5.77
CA GLU A 6 -18.22 10.77 6.52
C GLU A 6 -17.82 9.62 5.59
N GLN A 7 -18.61 9.34 4.56
CA GLN A 7 -18.25 8.36 3.52
C GLN A 7 -17.00 8.77 2.74
N ASP A 8 -16.90 10.03 2.31
CA ASP A 8 -15.73 10.54 1.59
C ASP A 8 -14.46 10.45 2.43
N LEU A 9 -14.55 10.83 3.72
CA LEU A 9 -13.42 10.73 4.65
C LEU A 9 -12.99 9.27 4.86
N GLN A 10 -13.96 8.37 5.04
CA GLN A 10 -13.69 6.95 5.26
C GLN A 10 -13.09 6.29 4.01
N GLN A 11 -13.51 6.70 2.80
CA GLN A 11 -12.89 6.27 1.56
C GLN A 11 -11.46 6.79 1.43
N GLY A 12 -11.23 8.09 1.68
CA GLY A 12 -9.89 8.68 1.63
C GLY A 12 -8.91 8.04 2.61
N LEU A 13 -9.36 7.74 3.84
CA LEU A 13 -8.54 7.04 4.84
C LEU A 13 -8.21 5.60 4.45
N GLN A 14 -9.16 4.88 3.84
CA GLN A 14 -8.91 3.53 3.35
C GLN A 14 -7.91 3.54 2.20
N GLN A 15 -8.08 4.44 1.23
CA GLN A 15 -7.14 4.59 0.10
C GLN A 15 -5.74 4.99 0.58
N GLY A 16 -5.64 5.90 1.55
CA GLY A 16 -4.36 6.30 2.15
C GLY A 16 -3.64 5.13 2.81
N ARG A 17 -4.34 4.34 3.62
CA ARG A 17 -3.77 3.15 4.27
C ARG A 17 -3.34 2.08 3.28
N GLU A 18 -4.10 1.89 2.21
CA GLU A 18 -3.72 0.96 1.15
C GLU A 18 -2.46 1.42 0.42
N GLU A 19 -2.36 2.71 0.07
CA GLU A 19 -1.20 3.32 -0.59
C GLU A 19 0.06 3.24 0.29
N GLU A 20 -0.04 3.62 1.57
CA GLU A 20 1.06 3.51 2.53
C GLU A 20 1.59 2.08 2.66
N ARG A 21 0.69 1.08 2.70
CA ARG A 21 1.10 -0.33 2.70
C ARG A 21 1.86 -0.70 1.43
N ARG A 22 1.47 -0.20 0.25
CA ARG A 22 2.20 -0.50 -1.00
C ARG A 22 3.59 0.11 -0.98
N ILE A 23 3.69 1.37 -0.55
CA ILE A 23 4.96 2.11 -0.48
C ILE A 23 5.92 1.38 0.48
N LEU A 24 5.45 1.03 1.68
CA LEU A 24 6.26 0.29 2.66
C LEU A 24 6.70 -1.09 2.15
N ALA A 25 5.84 -1.83 1.44
CA ALA A 25 6.24 -3.11 0.82
C ALA A 25 7.43 -2.93 -0.12
N LEU A 26 7.37 -1.90 -0.95
CA LEU A 26 8.37 -1.62 -1.97
C LEU A 26 9.66 -1.11 -1.35
N ASP A 27 9.58 -0.26 -0.32
CA ASP A 27 10.75 0.19 0.41
C ASP A 27 11.45 -0.97 1.11
N PHE A 28 10.71 -1.86 1.78
CA PHE A 28 11.29 -3.06 2.39
C PHE A 28 11.93 -4.01 1.37
N LEU A 29 11.33 -4.15 0.17
CA LEU A 29 11.93 -4.90 -0.92
C LEU A 29 13.25 -4.27 -1.39
N ARG A 30 13.31 -2.94 -1.48
CA ARG A 30 14.52 -2.20 -1.86
C ARG A 30 15.61 -2.31 -0.80
N GLU A 31 15.24 -2.39 0.47
CA GLU A 31 16.16 -2.67 1.58
C GLU A 31 16.63 -4.14 1.64
N GLY A 32 16.14 -4.99 0.74
CA GLY A 32 16.54 -6.41 0.66
C GLY A 32 15.89 -7.29 1.73
N ILE A 33 14.80 -6.81 2.36
CA ILE A 33 14.04 -7.61 3.33
C ILE A 33 13.34 -8.74 2.60
N ALA A 34 13.36 -9.93 3.20
CA ALA A 34 12.71 -11.11 2.65
C ALA A 34 11.18 -10.89 2.50
N LEU A 35 10.66 -11.29 1.34
CA LEU A 35 9.22 -11.23 1.00
C LEU A 35 8.33 -11.83 2.09
N GLU A 36 8.76 -12.92 2.73
CA GLU A 36 8.01 -13.56 3.82
C GLU A 36 7.87 -12.66 5.06
N VAL A 37 8.91 -11.90 5.39
CA VAL A 37 8.89 -10.96 6.52
C VAL A 37 7.96 -9.80 6.21
N ILE A 38 8.02 -9.26 5.00
CA ILE A 38 7.15 -8.18 4.51
C ILE A 38 5.69 -8.64 4.51
N ALA A 39 5.43 -9.84 3.97
CA ALA A 39 4.11 -10.47 3.95
C ALA A 39 3.51 -10.59 5.36
N ARG A 40 4.31 -11.08 6.31
CA ARG A 40 3.89 -11.24 7.71
C ARG A 40 3.68 -9.90 8.42
N ALA A 41 4.57 -8.93 8.20
CA ALA A 41 4.51 -7.61 8.85
C ALA A 41 3.29 -6.79 8.37
N MET A 42 2.94 -6.92 7.09
CA MET A 42 1.87 -6.12 6.48
C MET A 42 0.55 -6.88 6.29
N GLY A 43 0.51 -8.16 6.63
CA GLY A 43 -0.67 -9.02 6.43
C GLY A 43 -1.03 -9.19 4.95
N LEU A 44 -0.04 -9.08 4.06
CA LEU A 44 -0.22 -9.23 2.62
C LEU A 44 0.31 -10.60 2.17
N SER A 45 -0.26 -11.13 1.10
CA SER A 45 0.27 -12.31 0.44
C SER A 45 1.52 -11.96 -0.37
N ILE A 46 2.48 -12.88 -0.47
CA ILE A 46 3.69 -12.72 -1.32
C ILE A 46 3.29 -12.38 -2.76
N ALA A 47 2.21 -12.98 -3.28
CA ALA A 47 1.68 -12.69 -4.61
C ALA A 47 1.24 -11.22 -4.76
N GLN A 48 0.63 -10.62 -3.73
CA GLN A 48 0.23 -9.21 -3.75
C GLN A 48 1.44 -8.29 -3.77
N ILE A 49 2.49 -8.64 -3.02
CA ILE A 49 3.74 -7.87 -2.96
C ILE A 49 4.49 -7.96 -4.30
N GLN A 50 4.57 -9.13 -4.94
CA GLN A 50 5.19 -9.28 -6.26
C GLN A 50 4.43 -8.54 -7.37
N GLN A 51 3.10 -8.54 -7.32
CA GLN A 51 2.29 -7.76 -8.26
C GLN A 51 2.53 -6.26 -8.08
N GLN A 52 2.72 -5.79 -6.85
CA GLN A 52 3.05 -4.39 -6.56
C GLN A 52 4.45 -4.00 -7.04
N ALA A 53 5.43 -4.92 -7.01
CA ALA A 53 6.76 -4.69 -7.57
C ALA A 53 6.77 -4.57 -9.10
N THR A 54 5.76 -5.10 -9.77
CA THR A 54 5.67 -5.14 -11.25
C THR A 54 4.91 -3.95 -11.84
N MET A 55 4.10 -3.25 -11.04
CA MET A 55 3.49 -1.98 -11.45
C MET A 55 4.45 -0.82 -11.11
N PRO A 56 4.95 -0.06 -12.09
CA PRO A 56 5.73 1.14 -11.80
C PRO A 56 4.85 2.09 -10.98
N GLN A 57 5.29 2.40 -9.75
CA GLN A 57 4.70 3.47 -8.97
C GLN A 57 4.82 4.75 -9.80
N ASN A 58 3.70 5.25 -10.29
CA ASN A 58 3.64 6.57 -10.89
C ASN A 58 4.01 7.56 -9.76
N PRO A 59 5.16 8.24 -9.80
CA PRO A 59 5.42 9.28 -8.82
C PRO A 59 4.34 10.33 -9.05
N ARG A 60 3.43 10.47 -8.07
CA ARG A 60 2.49 11.59 -8.05
C ARG A 60 3.34 12.86 -8.21
N ASN A 61 3.19 13.51 -9.37
CA ASN A 61 3.68 14.84 -9.70
C ASN A 61 3.69 15.71 -8.44
N ALA A 62 4.88 16.09 -7.99
CA ALA A 62 5.07 17.21 -7.08
C ALA A 62 5.06 18.52 -7.87
#